data_AF-A0A222SID5-F1
#
_entry.id   AF-A0A222SID5-F1
#
_cell.length_a   1.000
_cell.length_b   1.000
_cell.length_c   1.000
_cell.angle_alpha   90.00
_cell.angle_beta   90.00
_cell.angle_gamma   90.00
#
_symmetry.space_group_name_H-M   'P 1'
#
loop_
_entity.id
_entity.type
_entity.pdbx_description
1 polymer ?
#
loop_
_entity_poly.entity_id
_entity_poly.type
_entity_poly.pdbx_seq_one_letter_code
_entity_poly.pdbx_strand_id
1 'polypeptide(L)'
;MRKFDEIRQLRRMVDSSILRMPGVMAVATGYKTAGGKRTDELSIIVYVAKKLPLKRIPYFHAIPGALKIRDLEVTTDIVEVGYYIPYGYTSHERPALGGASIGHVDISAGTLGGLVCGPACDEQDDSILILSNNHVLAATNKGVKGDHIVQPGPHDGGVCHDHCIGELERFVPIDFSEGAVNHVDCAVARPYDNGDVSFEIHDIGMPNLSETHALTPEDVLNSLQVQKTGRTTGHTVGFVSAIDWKGSVLYDWTPAYFEQQIVVESLTPGTSVAEGGDSGSLVLTMDNKVSGLLFAGPASGEHFIANHIHEVFTRLDVKLCCAPTESVRGTGERRILGDLRKLRDTLRLDRELRVYFDLYGKHAGRFFDEMLRDRTLKMMMQEITIEGARLVRDRDAKLDAKTVAIVRKAIGLVVKKRKKDKALVKDMEKAITILNESEGRTLDQILQHVRRS
;
A
#
# COMPACT_ATOMS: atom_id res chain seq x y z
N MET A 1 2.37 -10.56 40.21
CA MET A 1 1.77 -11.73 39.54
C MET A 1 0.60 -12.31 40.33
N ARG A 2 0.76 -12.90 41.52
CA ARG A 2 -0.36 -13.53 42.28
C ARG A 2 -1.66 -12.71 42.34
N LYS A 3 -1.58 -11.43 42.75
CA LYS A 3 -2.75 -10.54 42.85
C LYS A 3 -3.39 -10.19 41.49
N PHE A 4 -2.60 -10.16 40.42
CA PHE A 4 -3.09 -9.95 39.05
C PHE A 4 -3.89 -11.17 38.58
N ASP A 5 -3.36 -12.37 38.80
CA ASP A 5 -4.02 -13.61 38.41
C ASP A 5 -5.30 -13.86 39.23
N GLU A 6 -5.29 -13.50 40.51
CA GLU A 6 -6.46 -13.54 41.38
C GLU A 6 -7.58 -12.63 40.86
N ILE A 7 -7.28 -11.36 40.57
CA ILE A 7 -8.28 -10.43 40.00
C ILE A 7 -8.73 -10.89 38.61
N ARG A 8 -7.81 -11.41 37.78
CA ARG A 8 -8.15 -11.96 36.45
C ARG A 8 -9.12 -13.14 36.53
N GLN A 9 -8.95 -14.02 37.51
CA GLN A 9 -9.84 -15.15 37.74
C GLN A 9 -11.20 -14.70 38.30
N LEU A 10 -11.22 -13.79 39.28
CA LEU A 10 -12.46 -13.26 39.86
C LEU A 10 -13.29 -12.50 38.82
N ARG A 11 -12.65 -11.68 37.98
CA ARG A 11 -13.29 -10.92 36.90
C ARG A 11 -14.11 -11.82 35.97
N ARG A 12 -13.62 -13.03 35.65
CA ARG A 12 -14.35 -13.99 34.79
C ARG A 12 -15.74 -14.35 35.32
N MET A 13 -15.99 -14.22 36.63
CA MET A 13 -17.31 -14.47 37.22
C MET A 13 -18.34 -13.39 36.89
N VAL A 14 -17.89 -12.18 36.56
CA VAL A 14 -18.75 -11.01 36.31
C VAL A 14 -18.71 -10.53 34.85
N ASP A 15 -17.77 -11.05 34.04
CA ASP A 15 -17.58 -10.68 32.62
C ASP A 15 -18.90 -10.68 31.85
N SER A 16 -19.67 -11.76 31.91
CA SER A 16 -20.94 -11.90 31.18
C SER A 16 -21.99 -10.86 31.58
N SER A 17 -22.03 -10.47 32.86
CA SER A 17 -22.98 -9.47 33.36
C SER A 17 -22.59 -8.07 32.92
N ILE A 18 -21.29 -7.75 32.95
CA ILE A 18 -20.76 -6.43 32.57
C ILE A 18 -20.84 -6.25 31.05
N LEU A 19 -20.46 -7.27 30.26
CA LEU A 19 -20.49 -7.22 28.79
C LEU A 19 -21.92 -7.08 28.22
N ARG A 20 -22.95 -7.45 28.99
CA ARG A 20 -24.36 -7.26 28.59
C ARG A 20 -24.89 -5.85 28.84
N MET A 21 -24.14 -5.02 29.57
CA MET A 21 -24.57 -3.64 29.83
C MET A 21 -24.49 -2.80 28.53
N PRO A 22 -25.52 -2.00 28.19
CA PRO A 22 -25.51 -1.20 26.98
C PRO A 22 -24.31 -0.26 26.89
N GLY A 23 -23.60 -0.30 25.75
CA GLY A 23 -22.44 0.56 25.50
C GLY A 23 -21.12 0.06 26.09
N VAL A 24 -21.11 -1.10 26.77
CA VAL A 24 -19.87 -1.80 27.14
C VAL A 24 -19.35 -2.60 25.95
N MET A 25 -18.07 -2.43 25.65
CA MET A 25 -17.41 -3.05 24.50
C MET A 25 -16.49 -4.21 24.91
N ALA A 26 -15.77 -4.06 26.03
CA ALA A 26 -14.85 -5.08 26.53
C ALA A 26 -14.60 -4.93 28.02
N VAL A 27 -14.07 -5.99 28.64
CA VAL A 27 -13.63 -6.01 30.04
C VAL A 27 -12.26 -6.65 30.11
N ALA A 28 -11.36 -6.11 30.92
CA ALA A 28 -9.99 -6.60 31.11
C ALA A 28 -9.53 -6.46 32.58
N THR A 29 -8.38 -7.06 32.88
CA THR A 29 -7.65 -6.83 34.14
C THR A 29 -6.42 -5.99 33.82
N GLY A 30 -6.25 -4.87 34.50
CA GLY A 30 -5.14 -3.95 34.23
C GLY A 30 -5.02 -2.86 35.29
N TYR A 31 -4.11 -1.92 35.07
CA TYR A 31 -3.88 -0.83 36.01
C TYR A 31 -4.69 0.41 35.63
N LYS A 32 -5.35 1.02 36.60
CA LYS A 32 -6.20 2.18 36.42
C LYS A 32 -5.43 3.38 35.87
N THR A 33 -6.09 4.18 35.04
CA THR A 33 -5.55 5.45 34.52
C THR A 33 -6.30 6.63 35.13
N ALA A 34 -5.58 7.56 35.76
CA ALA A 34 -6.14 8.77 36.35
C ALA A 34 -5.39 10.00 35.82
N GLY A 35 -6.12 11.01 35.32
CA GLY A 35 -5.51 12.23 34.76
C GLY A 35 -4.56 11.96 33.58
N GLY A 36 -4.84 10.92 32.78
CA GLY A 36 -4.01 10.51 31.65
C GLY A 36 -2.73 9.74 32.04
N LYS A 37 -2.52 9.44 33.32
CA LYS A 37 -1.36 8.67 33.79
C LYS A 37 -1.80 7.32 34.36
N ARG A 38 -1.07 6.27 34.00
CA ARG A 38 -1.24 4.93 34.57
C ARG A 38 -0.82 4.94 36.05
N THR A 39 -1.67 4.39 36.90
CA THR A 39 -1.42 4.23 38.35
C THR A 39 -0.88 2.83 38.66
N ASP A 40 -0.57 2.56 39.92
CA ASP A 40 -0.23 1.23 40.46
C ASP A 40 -1.47 0.48 41.01
N GLU A 41 -2.65 1.10 40.92
CA GLU A 41 -3.91 0.52 41.35
C GLU A 41 -4.40 -0.51 40.30
N LEU A 42 -4.40 -1.78 40.69
CA LEU A 42 -4.89 -2.88 39.87
C LEU A 42 -6.43 -2.95 39.92
N SER A 43 -7.06 -2.97 38.76
CA SER A 43 -8.50 -2.78 38.60
C SER A 43 -9.09 -3.66 37.48
N ILE A 44 -10.41 -3.77 37.47
CA ILE A 44 -11.16 -4.27 36.30
C ILE A 44 -11.36 -3.08 35.35
N ILE A 45 -10.74 -3.15 34.19
CA ILE A 45 -10.89 -2.12 33.16
C ILE A 45 -12.13 -2.45 32.33
N VAL A 46 -13.07 -1.51 32.25
CA VAL A 46 -14.27 -1.61 31.43
C VAL A 46 -14.19 -0.59 30.29
N TYR A 47 -14.18 -1.10 29.07
CA TYR A 47 -14.12 -0.29 27.87
C TYR A 47 -15.53 0.02 27.39
N VAL A 48 -15.84 1.30 27.18
CA VAL A 48 -17.17 1.76 26.76
C VAL A 48 -17.10 2.55 25.46
N ALA A 49 -18.17 2.47 24.66
CA ALA A 49 -18.27 3.23 23.42
C ALA A 49 -18.24 4.75 23.66
N LYS A 50 -18.88 5.20 24.75
CA LYS A 50 -18.93 6.62 25.13
C LYS A 50 -19.16 6.77 26.62
N LYS A 51 -18.43 7.65 27.30
CA LYS A 51 -18.73 8.06 28.68
C LYS A 51 -19.89 9.03 28.68
N LEU A 52 -20.90 8.72 29.48
CA LEU A 52 -22.03 9.60 29.74
C LEU A 52 -21.99 10.09 31.19
N PRO A 53 -22.47 11.31 31.49
CA PRO A 53 -22.68 11.73 32.87
C PRO A 53 -23.63 10.77 33.58
N LEU A 54 -23.36 10.41 34.85
CA LEU A 54 -24.16 9.45 35.62
C LEU A 54 -25.67 9.76 35.61
N LYS A 55 -26.05 11.05 35.58
CA LYS A 55 -27.45 11.49 35.49
C LYS A 55 -28.19 11.04 34.21
N ARG A 56 -27.45 10.65 33.17
CA ARG A 56 -27.99 10.19 31.87
C ARG A 56 -27.94 8.67 31.72
N ILE A 57 -27.47 7.95 32.74
CA ILE A 57 -27.35 6.49 32.73
C ILE A 57 -28.37 5.93 33.74
N PRO A 58 -29.27 5.02 33.35
CA PRO A 58 -30.12 4.32 34.31
C PRO A 58 -29.27 3.64 35.39
N TYR A 59 -29.69 3.68 36.65
CA TYR A 59 -28.90 3.18 37.79
C TYR A 59 -28.37 1.75 37.57
N PHE A 60 -29.17 0.87 36.97
CA PHE A 60 -28.82 -0.52 36.70
C PHE A 60 -27.84 -0.72 35.51
N HIS A 61 -27.55 0.33 34.74
CA HIS A 61 -26.53 0.36 33.69
C HIS A 61 -25.28 1.13 34.08
N ALA A 62 -25.26 1.79 35.25
CA ALA A 62 -24.09 2.47 35.75
C ALA A 62 -23.10 1.45 36.29
N ILE A 63 -21.88 1.42 35.72
CA ILE A 63 -20.80 0.57 36.22
C ILE A 63 -20.33 1.14 37.56
N PRO A 64 -20.41 0.39 38.67
CA PRO A 64 -19.94 0.85 39.97
C PRO A 64 -18.42 1.09 39.95
N GLY A 65 -17.94 2.10 40.68
CA GLY A 65 -16.50 2.41 40.81
C GLY A 65 -15.68 1.31 41.52
N ALA A 66 -16.35 0.38 42.18
CA ALA A 66 -15.78 -0.84 42.71
C ALA A 66 -16.82 -1.97 42.66
N LEU A 67 -16.36 -3.18 42.39
CA LEU A 67 -17.17 -4.40 42.36
C LEU A 67 -16.76 -5.30 43.52
N LYS A 68 -17.74 -5.73 44.29
CA LYS A 68 -17.55 -6.77 45.31
C LYS A 68 -17.76 -8.14 44.66
N ILE A 69 -16.67 -8.90 44.52
CA ILE A 69 -16.69 -10.25 43.95
C ILE A 69 -16.24 -11.21 45.05
N ARG A 70 -17.20 -11.99 45.58
CA ARG A 70 -17.00 -12.79 46.81
C ARG A 70 -16.56 -11.89 47.98
N ASP A 71 -15.41 -12.17 48.56
CA ASP A 71 -14.85 -11.46 49.71
C ASP A 71 -13.88 -10.34 49.32
N LEU A 72 -13.66 -10.13 48.01
CA LEU A 72 -12.73 -9.11 47.50
C LEU A 72 -13.48 -7.96 46.86
N GLU A 73 -13.13 -6.74 47.25
CA GLU A 73 -13.54 -5.52 46.55
C GLU A 73 -12.44 -5.14 45.54
N VAL A 74 -12.84 -5.00 44.27
CA VAL A 74 -11.93 -4.67 43.16
C VAL A 74 -12.42 -3.41 42.49
N THR A 75 -11.57 -2.40 42.37
CA THR A 75 -11.95 -1.15 41.72
C THR A 75 -12.14 -1.34 40.22
N THR A 76 -13.00 -0.50 39.64
CA THR A 76 -13.20 -0.45 38.20
C THR A 76 -12.54 0.81 37.63
N ASP A 77 -12.06 0.69 36.39
CA ASP A 77 -11.64 1.83 35.60
C ASP A 77 -12.45 1.86 34.30
N ILE A 78 -13.10 2.98 34.02
CA ILE A 78 -13.92 3.13 32.82
C ILE A 78 -13.09 3.87 31.77
N VAL A 79 -12.86 3.24 30.63
CA VAL A 79 -12.08 3.80 29.52
C VAL A 79 -13.01 3.99 28.32
N GLU A 80 -13.08 5.20 27.78
CA GLU A 80 -13.83 5.48 26.55
C GLU A 80 -12.97 5.09 25.36
N VAL A 81 -13.49 4.24 24.47
CA VAL A 81 -12.74 3.72 23.29
C VAL A 81 -13.51 3.81 21.98
N GLY A 82 -14.78 4.22 21.99
CA GLY A 82 -15.62 4.07 20.80
C GLY A 82 -15.97 2.60 20.52
N TYR A 83 -16.22 2.28 19.26
CA TYR A 83 -16.44 0.89 18.83
C TYR A 83 -15.11 0.28 18.39
N TYR A 84 -14.83 -0.96 18.81
CA TYR A 84 -13.74 -1.72 18.20
C TYR A 84 -14.13 -2.04 16.76
N ILE A 85 -13.41 -1.44 15.83
CA ILE A 85 -13.41 -1.85 14.42
C ILE A 85 -12.16 -2.71 14.21
N PRO A 86 -12.26 -3.86 13.52
CA PRO A 86 -11.06 -4.53 13.04
C PRO A 86 -10.28 -3.54 12.15
N TYR A 87 -8.94 -3.56 12.24
CA TYR A 87 -8.12 -2.75 11.35
C TYR A 87 -8.33 -3.25 9.92
N GLY A 88 -9.01 -2.45 9.10
CA GLY A 88 -9.22 -2.72 7.69
C GLY A 88 -8.51 -1.68 6.83
N TYR A 89 -8.02 -2.11 5.67
CA TYR A 89 -7.34 -1.23 4.70
C TYR A 89 -8.37 -0.50 3.83
N THR A 90 -9.24 0.29 4.47
CA THR A 90 -10.41 0.93 3.86
C THR A 90 -10.18 2.39 3.47
N SER A 91 -9.02 2.96 3.82
CA SER A 91 -8.66 4.33 3.47
C SER A 91 -8.34 4.51 1.98
N HIS A 92 -8.49 5.73 1.50
CA HIS A 92 -7.89 6.14 0.24
C HIS A 92 -6.36 6.18 0.36
N GLU A 93 -5.68 5.51 -0.57
CA GLU A 93 -4.23 5.29 -0.55
C GLU A 93 -3.65 5.46 -1.95
N ARG A 94 -2.55 6.21 -2.06
CA ARG A 94 -1.77 6.38 -3.29
C ARG A 94 -0.27 6.41 -2.93
N PRO A 95 0.55 5.43 -3.37
CA PRO A 95 0.13 4.24 -4.12
C PRO A 95 -0.73 3.30 -3.27
N ALA A 96 -1.67 2.61 -3.90
CA ALA A 96 -2.47 1.57 -3.26
C ALA A 96 -1.68 0.25 -3.19
N LEU A 97 -1.57 -0.31 -1.99
CA LEU A 97 -0.90 -1.59 -1.76
C LEU A 97 -1.87 -2.77 -1.89
N GLY A 98 -1.32 -3.97 -2.08
CA GLY A 98 -2.08 -5.20 -1.91
C GLY A 98 -2.67 -5.30 -0.51
N GLY A 99 -3.87 -5.84 -0.38
CA GLY A 99 -4.67 -5.84 0.83
C GLY A 99 -5.63 -4.65 0.97
N ALA A 100 -5.45 -3.59 0.19
CA ALA A 100 -6.32 -2.41 0.23
C ALA A 100 -7.71 -2.67 -0.34
N SER A 101 -8.70 -1.91 0.14
CA SER A 101 -10.06 -1.89 -0.40
C SER A 101 -10.07 -1.42 -1.85
N ILE A 102 -10.74 -2.16 -2.72
CA ILE A 102 -10.93 -1.83 -4.14
C ILE A 102 -12.27 -2.37 -4.62
N GLY A 103 -12.81 -1.84 -5.71
CA GLY A 103 -13.92 -2.48 -6.38
C GLY A 103 -14.36 -1.79 -7.65
N HIS A 104 -15.13 -2.53 -8.43
CA HIS A 104 -15.98 -1.95 -9.45
C HIS A 104 -16.97 -0.96 -8.83
N VAL A 105 -17.30 0.12 -9.55
CA VAL A 105 -18.19 1.19 -9.05
C VAL A 105 -19.59 0.71 -8.65
N ASP A 106 -20.06 -0.40 -9.23
CA ASP A 106 -21.39 -0.97 -9.00
C ASP A 106 -21.44 -2.09 -7.95
N ILE A 107 -20.36 -2.33 -7.20
CA ILE A 107 -20.33 -3.33 -6.12
C ILE A 107 -20.12 -2.69 -4.75
N SER A 108 -20.05 -3.50 -3.69
CA SER A 108 -19.69 -3.04 -2.35
C SER A 108 -18.20 -2.73 -2.24
N ALA A 109 -17.36 -3.73 -1.99
CA ALA A 109 -15.90 -3.65 -2.02
C ALA A 109 -15.30 -5.06 -1.90
N GLY A 110 -14.09 -5.23 -2.40
CA GLY A 110 -13.22 -6.35 -2.14
C GLY A 110 -11.80 -5.88 -1.89
N THR A 111 -10.84 -6.75 -2.13
CA THR A 111 -9.42 -6.53 -1.85
C THR A 111 -8.59 -6.46 -3.13
N LEU A 112 -7.67 -5.50 -3.20
CA LEU A 112 -6.59 -5.45 -4.17
C LEU A 112 -5.63 -6.60 -3.86
N GLY A 113 -5.59 -7.65 -4.68
CA GLY A 113 -4.75 -8.80 -4.39
C GLY A 113 -3.26 -8.51 -4.53
N GLY A 114 -2.89 -7.98 -5.68
CA GLY A 114 -1.53 -7.58 -5.99
C GLY A 114 -1.41 -7.17 -7.46
N LEU A 115 -0.18 -6.94 -7.90
CA LEU A 115 0.11 -6.60 -9.28
C LEU A 115 0.61 -7.80 -10.07
N VAL A 116 0.05 -7.98 -11.26
CA VAL A 116 0.44 -8.98 -12.25
C VAL A 116 0.70 -8.28 -13.56
N CYS A 117 1.37 -8.97 -14.49
CA CYS A 117 1.67 -8.40 -15.78
C CYS A 117 1.17 -9.30 -16.92
N GLY A 118 0.65 -8.69 -17.99
CA GLY A 118 0.16 -9.41 -19.17
C GLY A 118 1.27 -10.09 -19.99
N PRO A 119 0.96 -10.81 -21.08
CA PRO A 119 1.93 -11.59 -21.85
C PRO A 119 3.03 -10.73 -22.51
N ALA A 120 2.73 -9.46 -22.84
CA ALA A 120 3.64 -8.50 -23.48
C ALA A 120 4.72 -7.93 -22.53
N CYS A 121 5.11 -8.67 -21.49
CA CYS A 121 6.17 -8.32 -20.54
C CYS A 121 7.57 -8.36 -21.19
N ASP A 122 7.82 -7.45 -22.10
CA ASP A 122 9.15 -7.03 -22.52
C ASP A 122 9.32 -5.58 -22.09
N GLU A 123 9.66 -5.37 -20.81
CA GLU A 123 10.17 -4.12 -20.22
C GLU A 123 9.29 -2.85 -20.33
N GLN A 124 8.00 -2.98 -20.70
CA GLN A 124 7.11 -1.83 -20.86
C GLN A 124 6.10 -1.70 -19.71
N ASP A 125 6.02 -0.48 -19.16
CA ASP A 125 5.08 0.03 -18.14
C ASP A 125 3.64 -0.43 -18.40
N ASP A 126 3.22 -0.47 -19.67
CA ASP A 126 1.82 -0.73 -20.08
C ASP A 126 1.35 -2.18 -19.86
N SER A 127 2.16 -3.03 -19.23
CA SER A 127 1.83 -4.43 -18.94
C SER A 127 1.29 -4.66 -17.53
N ILE A 128 1.42 -3.69 -16.61
CA ILE A 128 0.98 -3.82 -15.21
C ILE A 128 -0.54 -3.83 -15.12
N LEU A 129 -1.04 -4.76 -14.32
CA LEU A 129 -2.46 -4.97 -14.06
C LEU A 129 -2.68 -5.23 -12.58
N ILE A 130 -3.80 -4.72 -12.06
CA ILE A 130 -4.30 -4.99 -10.72
C ILE A 130 -5.06 -6.31 -10.77
N LEU A 131 -4.71 -7.28 -9.92
CA LEU A 131 -5.40 -8.56 -9.79
C LEU A 131 -6.39 -8.55 -8.60
N SER A 132 -7.59 -9.06 -8.83
CA SER A 132 -8.57 -9.39 -7.78
C SER A 132 -9.59 -10.41 -8.33
N ASN A 133 -10.73 -10.61 -7.67
CA ASN A 133 -11.80 -11.48 -8.14
C ASN A 133 -12.65 -10.83 -9.23
N ASN A 134 -13.35 -11.65 -10.03
CA ASN A 134 -14.39 -11.20 -10.95
C ASN A 134 -15.51 -10.51 -10.20
N HIS A 135 -16.03 -11.09 -9.11
CA HIS A 135 -17.10 -10.42 -8.37
C HIS A 135 -16.67 -9.08 -7.73
N VAL A 136 -15.36 -8.82 -7.64
CA VAL A 136 -14.80 -7.55 -7.14
C VAL A 136 -14.60 -6.52 -8.25
N LEU A 137 -13.99 -6.89 -9.38
CA LEU A 137 -13.64 -5.94 -10.45
C LEU A 137 -14.60 -5.95 -11.64
N ALA A 138 -15.37 -7.02 -11.83
CA ALA A 138 -16.27 -7.22 -12.97
C ALA A 138 -17.74 -7.43 -12.55
N ALA A 139 -18.08 -7.06 -11.31
CA ALA A 139 -19.45 -7.06 -10.79
C ALA A 139 -20.22 -8.37 -11.07
N THR A 140 -19.53 -9.51 -10.92
CA THR A 140 -20.08 -10.85 -11.16
C THR A 140 -20.59 -10.98 -12.61
N ASN A 141 -19.66 -10.89 -13.55
CA ASN A 141 -19.87 -10.91 -15.01
C ASN A 141 -20.66 -9.72 -15.62
N LYS A 142 -21.09 -8.73 -14.82
CA LYS A 142 -21.87 -7.60 -15.32
C LYS A 142 -21.00 -6.47 -15.88
N GLY A 143 -19.76 -6.39 -15.45
CA GLY A 143 -18.80 -5.38 -15.90
C GLY A 143 -18.39 -5.59 -17.36
N VAL A 144 -18.09 -4.49 -18.04
CA VAL A 144 -17.53 -4.46 -19.39
C VAL A 144 -16.14 -3.86 -19.37
N LYS A 145 -15.31 -4.26 -20.34
CA LYS A 145 -13.96 -3.70 -20.48
C LYS A 145 -14.03 -2.16 -20.57
N GLY A 146 -13.21 -1.49 -19.78
CA GLY A 146 -13.19 -0.02 -19.65
C GLY A 146 -13.99 0.52 -18.47
N ASP A 147 -14.76 -0.32 -17.76
CA ASP A 147 -15.50 0.13 -16.58
C ASP A 147 -14.57 0.57 -15.46
N HIS A 148 -14.98 1.63 -14.76
CA HIS A 148 -14.18 2.26 -13.73
C HIS A 148 -14.01 1.38 -12.48
N ILE A 149 -12.77 1.34 -11.98
CA ILE A 149 -12.39 0.74 -10.70
C ILE A 149 -11.96 1.85 -9.75
N VAL A 150 -12.42 1.77 -8.51
CA VAL A 150 -12.13 2.77 -7.46
C VAL A 150 -11.36 2.15 -6.30
N GLN A 151 -10.44 2.93 -5.73
CA GLN A 151 -9.73 2.64 -4.49
C GLN A 151 -9.88 3.87 -3.58
N PRO A 152 -10.54 3.75 -2.42
CA PRO A 152 -11.11 2.52 -1.86
C PRO A 152 -12.35 2.05 -2.63
N GLY A 153 -12.87 0.85 -2.36
CA GLY A 153 -14.11 0.36 -2.96
C GLY A 153 -15.35 1.20 -2.53
N PRO A 154 -16.47 1.15 -3.27
CA PRO A 154 -17.64 2.01 -3.00
C PRO A 154 -18.19 1.97 -1.56
N HIS A 155 -18.26 0.78 -0.96
CA HIS A 155 -18.68 0.58 0.43
C HIS A 155 -17.82 1.36 1.44
N ASP A 156 -16.55 1.57 1.10
CA ASP A 156 -15.56 2.22 1.95
C ASP A 156 -15.37 3.71 1.57
N GLY A 157 -16.28 4.26 0.75
CA GLY A 157 -16.33 5.69 0.38
C GLY A 157 -15.78 6.01 -1.02
N GLY A 158 -15.40 5.00 -1.79
CA GLY A 158 -14.89 5.16 -3.16
C GLY A 158 -15.92 5.76 -4.11
N VAL A 159 -15.50 6.80 -4.85
CA VAL A 159 -16.30 7.42 -5.93
C VAL A 159 -15.37 7.84 -7.06
N CYS A 160 -15.74 7.58 -8.33
CA CYS A 160 -14.80 7.75 -9.44
C CYS A 160 -14.32 9.20 -9.64
N HIS A 161 -15.07 10.20 -9.20
CA HIS A 161 -14.63 11.61 -9.30
C HIS A 161 -13.24 11.84 -8.67
N ASP A 162 -12.98 11.20 -7.52
CA ASP A 162 -11.76 11.43 -6.72
C ASP A 162 -10.89 10.16 -6.56
N HIS A 163 -11.48 8.97 -6.71
CA HIS A 163 -10.88 7.71 -6.25
C HIS A 163 -10.64 6.70 -7.37
N CYS A 164 -10.94 7.05 -8.62
CA CYS A 164 -10.69 6.18 -9.76
C CYS A 164 -9.19 5.82 -9.84
N ILE A 165 -8.90 4.53 -9.89
CA ILE A 165 -7.53 4.00 -9.90
C ILE A 165 -7.20 3.29 -11.22
N GLY A 166 -8.22 2.83 -11.94
CA GLY A 166 -8.05 2.12 -13.19
C GLY A 166 -9.37 1.73 -13.84
N GLU A 167 -9.27 0.89 -14.85
CA GLU A 167 -10.39 0.37 -15.61
C GLU A 167 -10.33 -1.16 -15.74
N LEU A 168 -11.48 -1.82 -15.76
CA LEU A 168 -11.58 -3.26 -15.97
C LEU A 168 -10.96 -3.64 -17.32
N GLU A 169 -9.98 -4.54 -17.33
CA GLU A 169 -9.31 -4.97 -18.55
C GLU A 169 -9.92 -6.28 -19.07
N ARG A 170 -10.06 -7.28 -18.18
CA ARG A 170 -10.64 -8.60 -18.50
C ARG A 170 -10.93 -9.39 -17.23
N PHE A 171 -11.77 -10.42 -17.37
CA PHE A 171 -12.11 -11.37 -16.32
C PHE A 171 -12.44 -12.72 -16.92
N VAL A 172 -12.42 -13.77 -16.09
CA VAL A 172 -12.95 -15.09 -16.47
C VAL A 172 -14.42 -15.14 -16.06
N PRO A 173 -15.37 -15.31 -17.02
CA PRO A 173 -16.78 -15.39 -16.67
C PRO A 173 -17.08 -16.58 -15.77
N ILE A 174 -17.84 -16.34 -14.70
CA ILE A 174 -18.38 -17.41 -13.84
C ILE A 174 -19.58 -18.03 -14.55
N ASP A 175 -19.56 -19.33 -14.79
CA ASP A 175 -20.68 -20.06 -15.39
C ASP A 175 -21.65 -20.53 -14.29
N PHE A 176 -22.88 -20.02 -14.37
CA PHE A 176 -23.97 -20.32 -13.44
C PHE A 176 -24.93 -21.40 -13.97
N SER A 177 -24.66 -21.96 -15.15
CA SER A 177 -25.50 -23.00 -15.74
C SER A 177 -25.40 -24.32 -14.96
N GLU A 178 -26.50 -25.09 -14.97
CA GLU A 178 -26.57 -26.36 -14.27
C GLU A 178 -25.53 -27.35 -14.84
N GLY A 179 -24.70 -27.91 -13.97
CA GLY A 179 -23.64 -28.86 -14.36
C GLY A 179 -22.36 -28.21 -14.88
N ALA A 180 -22.29 -26.87 -15.00
CA ALA A 180 -21.05 -26.18 -15.29
C ALA A 180 -20.06 -26.28 -14.12
N VAL A 181 -18.77 -26.21 -14.44
CA VAL A 181 -17.68 -26.26 -13.45
C VAL A 181 -16.78 -25.04 -13.65
N ASN A 182 -16.64 -24.25 -12.60
CA ASN A 182 -15.72 -23.14 -12.53
C ASN A 182 -14.42 -23.58 -11.84
N HIS A 183 -13.30 -23.02 -12.29
CA HIS A 183 -11.99 -23.24 -11.67
C HIS A 183 -11.43 -21.97 -11.03
N VAL A 184 -11.91 -20.81 -11.46
CA VAL A 184 -11.42 -19.51 -11.01
C VAL A 184 -12.55 -18.50 -10.89
N ASP A 185 -12.44 -17.66 -9.88
CA ASP A 185 -13.09 -16.36 -9.81
C ASP A 185 -12.00 -15.28 -9.82
N CYS A 186 -11.74 -14.69 -10.98
CA CYS A 186 -10.64 -13.75 -11.15
C CYS A 186 -10.88 -12.71 -12.25
N ALA A 187 -10.30 -11.54 -12.03
CA ALA A 187 -10.31 -10.42 -12.95
C ALA A 187 -9.07 -9.57 -12.79
N VAL A 188 -8.77 -8.79 -13.82
CA VAL A 188 -7.70 -7.79 -13.80
C VAL A 188 -8.19 -6.45 -14.31
N ALA A 189 -7.68 -5.40 -13.70
CA ALA A 189 -7.90 -4.02 -14.10
C ALA A 189 -6.58 -3.36 -14.51
N ARG A 190 -6.63 -2.45 -15.47
CA ARG A 190 -5.52 -1.62 -15.88
C ARG A 190 -5.50 -0.34 -15.05
N PRO A 191 -4.43 -0.07 -14.28
CA PRO A 191 -4.31 1.21 -13.58
C PRO A 191 -4.24 2.37 -14.58
N TYR A 192 -4.78 3.53 -14.22
CA TYR A 192 -4.63 4.75 -15.03
C TYR A 192 -3.21 5.31 -14.95
N ASP A 193 -2.58 5.20 -13.78
CA ASP A 193 -1.18 5.52 -13.53
C ASP A 193 -0.55 4.38 -12.72
N ASN A 194 0.54 3.81 -13.20
CA ASN A 194 1.28 2.78 -12.47
C ASN A 194 1.87 3.31 -11.15
N GLY A 195 2.05 4.63 -11.01
CA GLY A 195 2.46 5.28 -9.78
C GLY A 195 1.38 5.30 -8.69
N ASP A 196 0.13 5.01 -9.04
CA ASP A 196 -0.99 4.94 -8.10
C ASP A 196 -1.14 3.55 -7.45
N VAL A 197 -0.32 2.57 -7.84
CA VAL A 197 -0.33 1.21 -7.31
C VAL A 197 1.06 0.77 -6.85
N SER A 198 1.12 -0.14 -5.88
CA SER A 198 2.35 -0.69 -5.32
C SER A 198 2.41 -2.21 -5.52
N PHE A 199 3.63 -2.72 -5.72
CA PHE A 199 3.90 -4.16 -5.70
C PHE A 199 3.89 -4.75 -4.29
N GLU A 200 4.00 -3.91 -3.26
CA GLU A 200 3.96 -4.36 -1.87
C GLU A 200 2.53 -4.68 -1.43
N ILE A 201 2.40 -5.72 -0.62
CA ILE A 201 1.19 -6.09 0.09
C ILE A 201 1.33 -5.60 1.53
N HIS A 202 0.32 -4.94 2.07
CA HIS A 202 0.29 -4.49 3.47
C HIS A 202 0.67 -5.63 4.43
N ASP A 203 1.50 -5.31 5.43
CA ASP A 203 2.05 -6.23 6.45
C ASP A 203 2.88 -7.44 5.96
N ILE A 204 2.88 -7.76 4.66
CA ILE A 204 3.63 -8.88 4.07
C ILE A 204 4.88 -8.38 3.32
N GLY A 205 4.77 -7.20 2.68
CA GLY A 205 5.79 -6.62 1.84
C GLY A 205 5.75 -7.16 0.41
N MET A 206 6.91 -7.24 -0.24
CA MET A 206 7.03 -7.68 -1.63
C MET A 206 6.75 -9.19 -1.77
N PRO A 207 5.88 -9.60 -2.70
CA PRO A 207 5.79 -10.99 -3.14
C PRO A 207 7.11 -11.47 -3.75
N ASN A 208 7.39 -12.76 -3.66
CA ASN A 208 8.48 -13.39 -4.39
C ASN A 208 8.16 -13.37 -5.89
N LEU A 209 8.80 -12.47 -6.63
CA LEU A 209 8.57 -12.29 -8.07
C LEU A 209 9.30 -13.31 -8.95
N SER A 210 10.15 -14.16 -8.36
CA SER A 210 10.92 -15.16 -9.11
C SER A 210 10.14 -16.45 -9.35
N GLU A 211 9.21 -16.79 -8.46
CA GLU A 211 8.44 -18.03 -8.52
C GLU A 211 7.12 -17.94 -7.75
N THR A 212 6.12 -18.65 -8.25
CA THR A 212 4.89 -19.01 -7.54
C THR A 212 5.09 -20.34 -6.79
N HIS A 213 4.22 -20.63 -5.81
CA HIS A 213 4.20 -21.93 -5.13
C HIS A 213 2.96 -22.72 -5.57
N ALA A 214 3.17 -23.80 -6.33
CA ALA A 214 2.10 -24.72 -6.69
C ALA A 214 1.86 -25.67 -5.52
N LEU A 215 0.69 -25.61 -4.90
CA LEU A 215 0.38 -26.44 -3.74
C LEU A 215 0.26 -27.92 -4.12
N THR A 216 0.76 -28.77 -3.22
CA THR A 216 0.82 -30.22 -3.38
C THR A 216 0.17 -30.94 -2.19
N PRO A 217 -0.14 -32.25 -2.30
CA PRO A 217 -0.62 -33.02 -1.15
C PRO A 217 0.34 -33.03 0.05
N GLU A 218 1.64 -32.85 -0.19
CA GLU A 218 2.64 -32.74 0.88
C GLU A 218 2.47 -31.44 1.69
N ASP A 219 2.08 -30.34 1.05
CA ASP A 219 1.78 -29.08 1.74
C ASP A 219 0.58 -29.22 2.69
N VAL A 220 -0.43 -30.00 2.28
CA VAL A 220 -1.58 -30.31 3.14
C VAL A 220 -1.15 -31.17 4.32
N LEU A 221 -0.39 -32.25 4.06
CA LEU A 221 0.09 -33.16 5.11
C LEU A 221 0.93 -32.44 6.16
N ASN A 222 1.74 -31.47 5.73
CA ASN A 222 2.61 -30.68 6.59
C ASN A 222 1.92 -29.46 7.20
N SER A 223 0.62 -29.24 6.95
CA SER A 223 -0.13 -28.07 7.40
C SER A 223 0.59 -26.77 7.05
N LEU A 224 1.01 -26.63 5.78
CA LEU A 224 1.76 -25.50 5.28
C LEU A 224 1.07 -24.20 5.70
N GLN A 225 1.79 -23.35 6.45
CA GLN A 225 1.27 -22.05 6.84
C GLN A 225 1.31 -21.09 5.65
N VAL A 226 0.21 -20.36 5.51
CA VAL A 226 0.05 -19.32 4.51
C VAL A 226 -0.51 -18.07 5.17
N GLN A 227 -0.22 -16.94 4.55
CA GLN A 227 -0.62 -15.62 5.01
C GLN A 227 -1.35 -14.88 3.89
N LYS A 228 -2.20 -13.94 4.28
CA LYS A 228 -2.84 -13.00 3.37
C LYS A 228 -3.00 -11.65 4.06
N THR A 229 -3.28 -10.63 3.26
CA THR A 229 -3.78 -9.36 3.78
C THR A 229 -5.04 -9.00 3.03
N GLY A 230 -6.13 -8.76 3.75
CA GLY A 230 -7.43 -8.39 3.18
C GLY A 230 -8.01 -7.12 3.79
N ARG A 231 -8.89 -6.44 3.04
CA ARG A 231 -9.43 -5.14 3.48
C ARG A 231 -10.24 -5.19 4.76
N THR A 232 -10.79 -6.35 5.15
CA THR A 232 -11.64 -6.48 6.33
C THR A 232 -10.85 -6.98 7.55
N THR A 233 -10.17 -8.12 7.43
CA THR A 233 -9.49 -8.73 8.59
C THR A 233 -7.99 -8.38 8.68
N GLY A 234 -7.47 -7.61 7.72
CA GLY A 234 -6.05 -7.24 7.67
C GLY A 234 -5.17 -8.46 7.41
N HIS A 235 -3.96 -8.44 7.97
CA HIS A 235 -3.03 -9.56 7.92
C HIS A 235 -3.50 -10.72 8.79
N THR A 236 -3.65 -11.89 8.17
CA THR A 236 -3.99 -13.13 8.88
C THR A 236 -3.12 -14.27 8.39
N VAL A 237 -2.93 -15.26 9.27
CA VAL A 237 -2.17 -16.49 8.98
C VAL A 237 -3.07 -17.69 9.24
N GLY A 238 -3.08 -18.62 8.30
CA GLY A 238 -3.79 -19.89 8.35
C GLY A 238 -2.89 -21.03 7.89
N PHE A 239 -3.47 -22.22 7.73
CA PHE A 239 -2.77 -23.36 7.14
C PHE A 239 -3.62 -24.01 6.04
N VAL A 240 -2.95 -24.58 5.04
CA VAL A 240 -3.62 -25.27 3.92
C VAL A 240 -4.15 -26.62 4.43
N SER A 241 -5.48 -26.78 4.46
CA SER A 241 -6.14 -28.02 4.92
C SER A 241 -6.66 -28.89 3.78
N ALA A 242 -6.89 -28.31 2.59
CA ALA A 242 -7.23 -29.05 1.37
C ALA A 242 -6.83 -28.25 0.12
N ILE A 243 -6.69 -28.94 -1.03
CA ILE A 243 -6.30 -28.33 -2.32
C ILE A 243 -7.17 -28.77 -3.50
N ASP A 244 -8.12 -29.68 -3.28
CA ASP A 244 -9.04 -30.24 -4.27
C ASP A 244 -10.51 -30.03 -3.90
N TRP A 245 -10.80 -28.96 -3.15
CA TRP A 245 -12.17 -28.67 -2.70
C TRP A 245 -13.10 -28.46 -3.89
N LYS A 246 -14.31 -29.01 -3.72
CA LYS A 246 -15.36 -29.05 -4.71
C LYS A 246 -16.68 -28.70 -4.03
N GLY A 247 -17.37 -27.67 -4.51
CA GLY A 247 -18.57 -27.18 -3.85
C GLY A 247 -19.20 -25.98 -4.56
N SER A 248 -20.28 -25.48 -3.97
CA SER A 248 -21.06 -24.38 -4.51
C SER A 248 -20.83 -23.09 -3.70
N VAL A 249 -20.69 -21.98 -4.40
CA VAL A 249 -20.58 -20.63 -3.83
C VAL A 249 -21.75 -19.80 -4.35
N LEU A 250 -22.39 -19.04 -3.45
CA LEU A 250 -23.58 -18.25 -3.76
C LEU A 250 -23.19 -16.82 -4.15
N TYR A 251 -23.57 -16.38 -5.36
CA TYR A 251 -23.42 -15.01 -5.84
C TYR A 251 -24.80 -14.43 -6.13
N ASP A 252 -25.19 -13.33 -5.50
CA ASP A 252 -26.51 -12.72 -5.71
C ASP A 252 -27.67 -13.75 -5.68
N TRP A 253 -27.64 -14.67 -4.70
CA TRP A 253 -28.60 -15.78 -4.55
C TRP A 253 -28.58 -16.86 -5.65
N THR A 254 -27.61 -16.79 -6.57
CA THR A 254 -27.40 -17.77 -7.64
C THR A 254 -26.17 -18.63 -7.31
N PRO A 255 -26.31 -19.96 -7.22
CA PRO A 255 -25.18 -20.84 -6.96
C PRO A 255 -24.29 -20.96 -8.21
N ALA A 256 -22.98 -20.89 -8.01
CA ALA A 256 -21.98 -21.28 -9.00
C ALA A 256 -21.11 -22.40 -8.43
N TYR A 257 -20.85 -23.40 -9.25
CA TYR A 257 -20.11 -24.59 -8.84
C TYR A 257 -18.62 -24.46 -9.14
N PHE A 258 -17.77 -24.82 -8.18
CA PHE A 258 -16.32 -24.75 -8.28
C PHE A 258 -15.67 -26.09 -7.95
N GLU A 259 -14.55 -26.39 -8.61
CA GLU A 259 -13.71 -27.56 -8.35
C GLU A 259 -12.24 -27.19 -8.27
N GLN A 260 -11.45 -28.04 -7.61
CA GLN A 260 -10.00 -27.88 -7.47
C GLN A 260 -9.68 -26.56 -6.75
N GLN A 261 -10.28 -26.34 -5.59
CA GLN A 261 -10.04 -25.14 -4.79
C GLN A 261 -9.20 -25.43 -3.56
N ILE A 262 -8.47 -24.42 -3.11
CA ILE A 262 -7.68 -24.45 -1.89
C ILE A 262 -8.59 -24.12 -0.70
N VAL A 263 -8.44 -24.85 0.40
CA VAL A 263 -9.03 -24.51 1.70
C VAL A 263 -7.92 -24.12 2.65
N VAL A 264 -8.05 -22.96 3.27
CA VAL A 264 -7.15 -22.48 4.31
C VAL A 264 -7.94 -22.29 5.59
N GLU A 265 -7.53 -22.98 6.65
CA GLU A 265 -8.15 -22.91 7.97
C GLU A 265 -7.39 -21.97 8.90
N SER A 266 -8.12 -21.38 9.84
CA SER A 266 -7.53 -20.61 10.95
C SER A 266 -6.60 -21.48 11.79
N LEU A 267 -5.47 -20.92 12.20
CA LEU A 267 -4.53 -21.57 13.14
C LEU A 267 -5.16 -21.84 14.53
N THR A 268 -6.17 -21.06 14.91
CA THR A 268 -6.89 -21.21 16.18
C THR A 268 -8.36 -21.55 15.92
N PRO A 269 -8.87 -22.69 16.42
CA PRO A 269 -10.28 -23.03 16.32
C PRO A 269 -11.16 -21.94 16.94
N GLY A 270 -12.26 -21.58 16.29
CA GLY A 270 -13.16 -20.53 16.77
C GLY A 270 -12.73 -19.10 16.44
N THR A 271 -11.66 -18.90 15.66
CA THR A 271 -11.23 -17.56 15.22
C THR A 271 -11.34 -17.40 13.72
N SER A 272 -11.65 -16.19 13.29
CA SER A 272 -11.74 -15.82 11.88
C SER A 272 -10.34 -15.67 11.26
N VAL A 273 -10.14 -16.24 10.08
CA VAL A 273 -8.96 -16.06 9.22
C VAL A 273 -9.30 -15.23 7.97
N ALA A 274 -10.58 -15.12 7.61
CA ALA A 274 -11.07 -14.22 6.57
C ALA A 274 -12.56 -13.91 6.75
N GLU A 275 -12.98 -12.74 6.27
CA GLU A 275 -14.38 -12.32 6.28
C GLU A 275 -14.81 -11.73 4.92
N GLY A 276 -16.11 -11.46 4.79
CA GLY A 276 -16.64 -10.73 3.64
C GLY A 276 -15.87 -9.43 3.41
N GLY A 277 -15.45 -9.21 2.16
CA GLY A 277 -14.57 -8.10 1.75
C GLY A 277 -13.11 -8.50 1.58
N ASP A 278 -12.64 -9.60 2.19
CA ASP A 278 -11.27 -10.09 1.94
C ASP A 278 -11.12 -10.78 0.56
N SER A 279 -12.23 -11.02 -0.14
CA SER A 279 -12.24 -11.50 -1.52
C SER A 279 -11.30 -10.70 -2.41
N GLY A 280 -10.39 -11.39 -3.09
CA GLY A 280 -9.35 -10.80 -3.92
C GLY A 280 -7.99 -10.79 -3.25
N SER A 281 -7.88 -11.10 -1.95
CA SER A 281 -6.59 -11.22 -1.27
C SER A 281 -5.73 -12.32 -1.91
N LEU A 282 -4.48 -12.01 -2.20
CA LEU A 282 -3.49 -13.03 -2.52
C LEU A 282 -3.18 -13.86 -1.28
N VAL A 283 -3.03 -15.16 -1.48
CA VAL A 283 -2.60 -16.13 -0.48
C VAL A 283 -1.14 -16.46 -0.78
N LEU A 284 -0.26 -16.21 0.19
CA LEU A 284 1.17 -16.39 0.05
C LEU A 284 1.69 -17.38 1.09
N THR A 285 2.71 -18.14 0.75
CA THR A 285 3.52 -18.86 1.74
C THR A 285 4.24 -17.87 2.67
N MET A 286 4.78 -18.37 3.78
CA MET A 286 5.52 -17.52 4.72
C MET A 286 6.84 -16.95 4.16
N ASP A 287 7.36 -17.50 3.06
CA ASP A 287 8.46 -16.96 2.25
C ASP A 287 7.97 -16.12 1.04
N ASN A 288 6.74 -15.62 1.12
CA ASN A 288 6.10 -14.68 0.18
C ASN A 288 5.91 -15.23 -1.25
N LYS A 289 5.89 -16.54 -1.46
CA LYS A 289 5.52 -17.11 -2.77
C LYS A 289 4.01 -17.11 -2.91
N VAL A 290 3.50 -16.62 -4.04
CA VAL A 290 2.06 -16.59 -4.28
C VAL A 290 1.55 -18.00 -4.59
N SER A 291 0.49 -18.43 -3.93
CA SER A 291 -0.11 -19.77 -4.05
C SER A 291 -1.57 -19.75 -4.47
N GLY A 292 -2.34 -18.71 -4.09
CA GLY A 292 -3.75 -18.65 -4.41
C GLY A 292 -4.38 -17.26 -4.35
N LEU A 293 -5.67 -17.20 -4.67
CA LEU A 293 -6.49 -15.99 -4.67
C LEU A 293 -7.81 -16.27 -3.93
N LEU A 294 -7.98 -15.71 -2.73
CA LEU A 294 -9.16 -15.88 -1.89
C LEU A 294 -10.41 -15.34 -2.60
N PHE A 295 -11.52 -16.10 -2.59
CA PHE A 295 -12.79 -15.62 -3.16
C PHE A 295 -14.05 -15.96 -2.36
N ALA A 296 -14.01 -16.91 -1.44
CA ALA A 296 -15.18 -17.32 -0.66
C ALA A 296 -14.81 -17.84 0.73
N GLY A 297 -15.80 -17.97 1.60
CA GLY A 297 -15.66 -18.53 2.95
C GLY A 297 -17.01 -18.59 3.66
N PRO A 298 -17.14 -19.35 4.76
CA PRO A 298 -18.34 -19.38 5.57
C PRO A 298 -18.49 -18.08 6.38
N ALA A 299 -19.71 -17.80 6.84
CA ALA A 299 -19.98 -16.66 7.72
C ALA A 299 -19.23 -16.70 9.05
N SER A 300 -18.73 -17.87 9.50
CA SER A 300 -17.89 -17.98 10.70
C SER A 300 -16.49 -17.41 10.49
N GLY A 301 -16.02 -17.31 9.24
CA GLY A 301 -14.66 -16.88 8.88
C GLY A 301 -13.55 -17.85 9.28
N GLU A 302 -13.88 -19.02 9.82
CA GLU A 302 -12.89 -19.98 10.36
C GLU A 302 -12.02 -20.66 9.28
N HIS A 303 -12.45 -20.59 8.02
CA HIS A 303 -11.66 -20.97 6.86
C HIS A 303 -12.01 -20.07 5.68
N PHE A 304 -11.22 -20.15 4.61
CA PHE A 304 -11.59 -19.57 3.32
C PHE A 304 -11.26 -20.51 2.18
N ILE A 305 -11.89 -20.25 1.05
CA ILE A 305 -11.69 -20.94 -0.23
C ILE A 305 -10.95 -20.00 -1.17
N ALA A 306 -9.90 -20.51 -1.81
CA ALA A 306 -9.07 -19.78 -2.74
C ALA A 306 -8.86 -20.54 -4.05
N ASN A 307 -8.77 -19.80 -5.14
CA ASN A 307 -8.39 -20.32 -6.44
C ASN A 307 -6.88 -20.65 -6.45
N HIS A 308 -6.46 -21.70 -7.15
CA HIS A 308 -5.03 -21.94 -7.42
C HIS A 308 -4.47 -20.83 -8.31
N ILE A 309 -3.35 -20.23 -7.89
CA ILE A 309 -2.81 -19.06 -8.63
C ILE A 309 -2.39 -19.39 -10.06
N HIS A 310 -1.94 -20.62 -10.32
CA HIS A 310 -1.54 -21.06 -11.66
C HIS A 310 -2.73 -21.11 -12.63
N GLU A 311 -3.91 -21.53 -12.16
CA GLU A 311 -5.14 -21.55 -12.95
C GLU A 311 -5.61 -20.12 -13.26
N VAL A 312 -5.47 -19.21 -12.28
CA VAL A 312 -5.75 -17.77 -12.43
C VAL A 312 -4.84 -17.16 -13.49
N PHE A 313 -3.53 -17.38 -13.38
CA PHE A 313 -2.54 -16.84 -14.31
C PHE A 313 -2.72 -17.35 -15.73
N THR A 314 -2.96 -18.65 -15.88
CA THR A 314 -3.20 -19.28 -17.19
C THR A 314 -4.44 -18.70 -17.86
N ARG A 315 -5.58 -18.60 -17.14
CA ARG A 315 -6.84 -18.14 -17.74
C ARG A 315 -6.89 -16.65 -18.01
N LEU A 316 -6.22 -15.86 -17.19
CA LEU A 316 -6.09 -14.42 -17.42
C LEU A 316 -4.95 -14.07 -18.36
N ASP A 317 -4.13 -15.03 -18.79
CA ASP A 317 -2.90 -14.77 -19.54
C ASP A 317 -2.06 -13.67 -18.85
N VAL A 318 -1.65 -13.96 -17.61
CA VAL A 318 -0.79 -13.09 -16.80
C VAL A 318 0.32 -13.90 -16.15
N LYS A 319 1.33 -13.20 -15.68
CA LYS A 319 2.38 -13.74 -14.82
C LYS A 319 2.67 -12.77 -13.68
N LEU A 320 3.41 -13.23 -12.68
CA LEU A 320 4.05 -12.31 -11.76
C LEU A 320 4.85 -11.30 -12.57
N CYS A 321 4.69 -10.02 -12.26
CA CYS A 321 5.53 -9.01 -12.86
C CYS A 321 6.98 -9.39 -12.58
N CYS A 322 7.80 -9.41 -13.64
CA CYS A 322 9.23 -9.60 -13.45
C CYS A 322 9.70 -8.57 -12.44
N ALA A 323 10.61 -8.99 -11.55
CA ALA A 323 11.29 -8.05 -10.69
C ALA A 323 11.67 -6.86 -11.58
N PRO A 324 11.25 -5.64 -11.22
CA PRO A 324 11.86 -4.47 -11.80
C PRO A 324 13.36 -4.76 -11.66
N THR A 325 14.10 -4.95 -12.77
CA THR A 325 15.56 -5.15 -12.67
C THR A 325 16.06 -4.04 -11.75
N GLU A 326 17.14 -4.20 -11.00
CA GLU A 326 17.65 -3.11 -10.14
C GLU A 326 17.81 -1.74 -10.88
N SER A 327 17.67 -1.75 -12.20
CA SER A 327 17.28 -0.66 -13.11
C SER A 327 15.97 0.13 -12.82
N VAL A 328 15.06 -0.33 -11.95
CA VAL A 328 13.81 0.38 -11.57
C VAL A 328 13.95 1.07 -10.22
N ARG A 329 15.12 1.68 -10.02
CA ARG A 329 15.17 3.04 -9.47
C ARG A 329 14.88 4.11 -10.54
N GLY A 330 14.33 3.69 -11.69
CA GLY A 330 14.00 4.49 -12.88
C GLY A 330 12.62 5.17 -12.89
N THR A 331 11.71 4.86 -11.95
CA THR A 331 10.46 5.66 -11.77
C THR A 331 10.77 7.05 -11.24
N GLY A 332 11.90 7.20 -10.54
CA GLY A 332 12.51 8.49 -10.27
C GLY A 332 12.91 9.22 -11.55
N GLU A 333 13.49 8.57 -12.57
CA GLU A 333 14.09 9.27 -13.71
C GLU A 333 13.12 9.85 -14.75
N ARG A 334 11.95 9.22 -15.00
CA ARG A 334 10.91 9.79 -15.89
C ARG A 334 10.14 10.91 -15.18
N ARG A 335 9.86 10.73 -13.88
CA ARG A 335 9.31 11.77 -13.00
C ARG A 335 10.28 12.94 -12.85
N ILE A 336 11.56 12.68 -12.62
CA ILE A 336 12.65 13.67 -12.65
C ILE A 336 12.80 14.31 -14.03
N LEU A 337 12.65 13.62 -15.17
CA LEU A 337 12.71 14.28 -16.49
C LEU A 337 11.53 15.22 -16.73
N GLY A 338 10.32 14.81 -16.34
CA GLY A 338 9.12 15.63 -16.38
C GLY A 338 9.21 16.81 -15.41
N ASP A 339 9.67 16.55 -14.20
CA ASP A 339 9.89 17.53 -13.14
C ASP A 339 11.11 18.41 -13.41
N LEU A 340 12.16 17.95 -14.12
CA LEU A 340 13.32 18.75 -14.55
C LEU A 340 12.98 19.61 -15.74
N ARG A 341 12.11 19.17 -16.66
CA ARG A 341 11.57 20.04 -17.71
C ARG A 341 10.65 21.09 -17.11
N LYS A 342 9.72 20.68 -16.23
CA LYS A 342 8.85 21.60 -15.48
C LYS A 342 9.68 22.53 -14.59
N LEU A 343 10.68 22.04 -13.87
CA LEU A 343 11.60 22.83 -13.05
C LEU A 343 12.47 23.73 -13.92
N ARG A 344 13.03 23.29 -15.04
CA ARG A 344 13.72 24.17 -16.02
C ARG A 344 12.80 25.30 -16.48
N ASP A 345 11.54 25.00 -16.73
CA ASP A 345 10.56 25.98 -17.21
C ASP A 345 10.08 26.90 -16.06
N THR A 346 9.97 26.39 -14.82
CA THR A 346 9.68 27.17 -13.59
C THR A 346 10.87 28.04 -13.17
N LEU A 347 12.10 27.51 -13.21
CA LEU A 347 13.35 28.23 -12.92
C LEU A 347 13.65 29.32 -13.98
N ARG A 348 13.14 29.16 -15.21
CA ARG A 348 13.16 30.22 -16.24
C ARG A 348 12.19 31.37 -15.93
N LEU A 349 11.09 31.07 -15.24
CA LEU A 349 10.03 32.02 -14.89
C LEU A 349 10.30 32.73 -13.55
N ASP A 350 11.03 32.09 -12.65
CA ASP A 350 11.45 32.67 -11.37
C ASP A 350 12.62 33.64 -11.54
N ARG A 351 12.40 34.90 -11.15
CA ARG A 351 13.33 36.01 -11.35
C ARG A 351 14.63 35.86 -10.55
N GLU A 352 14.61 35.13 -9.44
CA GLU A 352 15.79 34.91 -8.60
C GLU A 352 16.62 33.72 -9.10
N LEU A 353 15.95 32.68 -9.61
CA LEU A 353 16.60 31.45 -10.09
C LEU A 353 17.09 31.54 -11.54
N ARG A 354 16.60 32.52 -12.31
CA ARG A 354 17.11 32.83 -13.66
C ARG A 354 18.62 33.08 -13.69
N VAL A 355 19.18 33.65 -12.62
CA VAL A 355 20.61 33.96 -12.52
C VAL A 355 21.48 32.69 -12.51
N TYR A 356 20.94 31.55 -12.04
CA TYR A 356 21.62 30.26 -12.15
C TYR A 356 21.73 29.78 -13.60
N PHE A 357 20.79 30.14 -14.47
CA PHE A 357 20.91 29.87 -15.91
C PHE A 357 21.92 30.82 -16.56
N ASP A 358 22.00 32.07 -16.09
CA ASP A 358 22.97 33.05 -16.59
C ASP A 358 24.42 32.63 -16.33
N LEU A 359 24.69 31.84 -15.28
CA LEU A 359 25.99 31.20 -15.02
C LEU A 359 26.51 30.41 -16.24
N TYR A 360 25.61 29.73 -16.95
CA TYR A 360 25.91 28.90 -18.12
C TYR A 360 25.88 29.69 -19.43
N GLY A 361 25.75 31.02 -19.33
CA GLY A 361 25.71 31.93 -20.47
C GLY A 361 24.46 31.76 -21.34
N LYS A 362 24.46 32.47 -22.48
CA LYS A 362 23.32 32.47 -23.42
C LYS A 362 23.04 31.09 -24.06
N HIS A 363 23.95 30.13 -23.89
CA HIS A 363 23.81 28.77 -24.39
C HIS A 363 23.36 27.75 -23.34
N ALA A 364 22.99 28.20 -22.15
CA ALA A 364 22.49 27.35 -21.06
C ALA A 364 21.47 26.32 -21.54
N GLY A 365 20.44 26.75 -22.30
CA GLY A 365 19.41 25.84 -22.81
C GLY A 365 19.98 24.65 -23.59
N ARG A 366 20.98 24.89 -24.45
CA ARG A 366 21.62 23.83 -25.25
C ARG A 366 22.49 22.91 -24.40
N PHE A 367 23.15 23.44 -23.37
CA PHE A 367 23.89 22.66 -22.39
C PHE A 367 22.96 21.71 -21.61
N PHE A 368 21.85 22.24 -21.08
CA PHE A 368 20.86 21.45 -20.35
C PHE A 368 20.19 20.41 -21.25
N ASP A 369 19.87 20.76 -22.50
CA ASP A 369 19.32 19.80 -23.46
C ASP A 369 20.29 18.63 -23.74
N GLU A 370 21.60 18.90 -23.82
CA GLU A 370 22.61 17.85 -23.98
C GLU A 370 22.70 16.94 -22.76
N MET A 371 22.67 17.51 -21.56
CA MET A 371 22.71 16.73 -20.33
C MET A 371 21.48 15.85 -20.17
N LEU A 372 20.30 16.30 -20.61
CA LEU A 372 19.06 15.53 -20.55
C LEU A 372 19.04 14.37 -21.57
N ARG A 373 19.78 14.47 -22.68
CA ARG A 373 19.83 13.45 -23.74
C ARG A 373 20.85 12.35 -23.48
N ASP A 374 21.89 12.63 -22.69
CA ASP A 374 22.98 11.71 -22.46
C ASP A 374 22.88 11.00 -21.10
N ARG A 375 22.86 9.67 -21.12
CA ARG A 375 22.62 8.83 -19.92
C ARG A 375 23.58 9.14 -18.76
N THR A 376 24.87 9.35 -19.04
CA THR A 376 25.87 9.65 -18.00
C THR A 376 25.74 11.07 -17.45
N LEU A 377 25.49 12.05 -18.32
CA LEU A 377 25.29 13.45 -17.91
C LEU A 377 23.97 13.67 -17.17
N LYS A 378 22.94 12.89 -17.52
CA LYS A 378 21.62 12.95 -16.92
C LYS A 378 21.65 12.59 -15.43
N MET A 379 22.43 11.58 -15.05
CA MET A 379 22.65 11.24 -13.63
C MET A 379 23.36 12.38 -12.87
N MET A 380 24.29 13.08 -13.51
CA MET A 380 24.96 14.23 -12.91
C MET A 380 24.00 15.42 -12.70
N MET A 381 23.02 15.61 -13.59
CA MET A 381 21.99 16.67 -13.46
C MET A 381 21.16 16.52 -12.18
N GLN A 382 20.86 15.29 -11.78
CA GLN A 382 20.02 15.02 -10.61
C GLN A 382 20.71 15.50 -9.33
N GLU A 383 21.99 15.20 -9.16
CA GLU A 383 22.81 15.69 -8.03
C GLU A 383 22.89 17.23 -8.01
N ILE A 384 23.09 17.85 -9.18
CA ILE A 384 23.13 19.31 -9.33
C ILE A 384 21.79 19.94 -8.93
N THR A 385 20.68 19.29 -9.28
CA THR A 385 19.33 19.78 -8.99
C THR A 385 18.97 19.65 -7.52
N ILE A 386 19.33 18.53 -6.89
CA ILE A 386 19.13 18.31 -5.45
C ILE A 386 19.87 19.38 -4.64
N GLU A 387 21.13 19.65 -4.98
CA GLU A 387 21.91 20.67 -4.29
C GLU A 387 21.37 22.08 -4.57
N GLY A 388 20.96 22.37 -5.81
CA GLY A 388 20.28 23.62 -6.14
C GLY A 388 19.03 23.83 -5.28
N ALA A 389 18.16 22.82 -5.15
CA ALA A 389 16.96 22.90 -4.32
C ALA A 389 17.29 23.07 -2.82
N ARG A 390 18.39 22.48 -2.34
CA ARG A 390 18.89 22.67 -0.96
C ARG A 390 19.25 24.13 -0.72
N LEU A 391 20.04 24.74 -1.60
CA LEU A 391 20.48 26.14 -1.49
C LEU A 391 19.32 27.15 -1.58
N VAL A 392 18.24 26.81 -2.31
CA VAL A 392 17.02 27.65 -2.34
C VAL A 392 16.25 27.59 -1.03
N ARG A 393 16.12 26.39 -0.44
CA ARG A 393 15.38 26.17 0.81
C ARG A 393 16.12 26.70 2.03
N ASP A 394 17.45 26.67 2.00
CA ASP A 394 18.32 27.16 3.06
C ASP A 394 19.33 28.14 2.47
N ARG A 395 19.04 29.44 2.60
CA ARG A 395 19.84 30.54 2.04
C ARG A 395 21.22 30.67 2.68
N ASP A 396 21.41 30.11 3.87
CA ASP A 396 22.68 30.09 4.60
C ASP A 396 23.53 28.86 4.27
N ALA A 397 22.95 27.86 3.61
CA ALA A 397 23.69 26.70 3.11
C ALA A 397 24.73 27.14 2.06
N LYS A 398 25.90 26.49 2.12
CA LYS A 398 27.02 26.71 1.20
C LYS A 398 27.04 25.65 0.11
N LEU A 399 27.41 26.06 -1.10
CA LEU A 399 27.61 25.14 -2.22
C LEU A 399 28.76 24.18 -1.90
N ASP A 400 28.47 22.88 -1.92
CA ASP A 400 29.48 21.88 -1.59
C ASP A 400 30.46 21.57 -2.75
N ALA A 401 31.66 21.15 -2.37
CA ALA A 401 32.75 20.81 -3.28
C ALA A 401 32.42 19.61 -4.19
N LYS A 402 31.61 18.66 -3.69
CA LYS A 402 31.16 17.48 -4.44
C LYS A 402 30.35 17.92 -5.65
N THR A 403 29.42 18.84 -5.47
CA THR A 403 28.54 19.37 -6.51
C THR A 403 29.35 20.18 -7.52
N VAL A 404 30.28 21.03 -7.07
CA VAL A 404 31.20 21.76 -7.97
C VAL A 404 31.98 20.79 -8.86
N ALA A 405 32.53 19.71 -8.29
CA ALA A 405 33.25 18.70 -9.04
C ALA A 405 32.36 17.96 -10.08
N ILE A 406 31.11 17.68 -9.73
CA ILE A 406 30.12 17.04 -10.60
C ILE A 406 29.76 17.95 -11.77
N VAL A 407 29.41 19.22 -11.52
CA VAL A 407 29.10 20.19 -12.58
C VAL A 407 30.30 20.39 -13.50
N ARG A 408 31.51 20.54 -12.96
CA ARG A 408 32.73 20.68 -13.77
C ARG A 408 32.95 19.48 -14.69
N LYS A 409 32.75 18.26 -14.17
CA LYS A 409 32.85 17.03 -14.95
C LYS A 409 31.78 16.98 -16.05
N ALA A 410 30.55 17.38 -15.75
CA ALA A 410 29.46 17.45 -16.72
C ALA A 410 29.77 18.45 -17.84
N ILE A 411 30.21 19.66 -17.49
CA ILE A 411 30.60 20.68 -18.48
C ILE A 411 31.74 20.17 -19.36
N GLY A 412 32.79 19.59 -18.79
CA GLY A 412 33.91 19.04 -19.57
C GLY A 412 33.50 17.95 -20.55
N LEU A 413 32.54 17.09 -20.16
CA LEU A 413 31.98 16.06 -21.04
C LEU A 413 31.13 16.67 -22.16
N VAL A 414 30.32 17.69 -21.89
CA VAL A 414 29.55 18.41 -22.92
C VAL A 414 30.49 19.13 -23.88
N VAL A 415 31.51 19.83 -23.38
CA VAL A 415 32.55 20.49 -24.20
C VAL A 415 33.24 19.48 -25.12
N LYS A 416 33.60 18.30 -24.59
CA LYS A 416 34.22 17.23 -25.39
C LYS A 416 33.30 16.73 -26.50
N LYS A 417 32.00 16.55 -26.21
CA LYS A 417 30.99 16.09 -27.18
C LYS A 417 30.64 17.15 -28.23
N ARG A 418 30.62 18.41 -27.82
CA ARG A 418 30.25 19.57 -28.65
C ARG A 418 31.46 20.42 -29.04
N LYS A 419 32.66 19.84 -29.13
CA LYS A 419 33.92 20.52 -29.45
C LYS A 419 33.92 21.36 -30.74
N LYS A 420 33.00 21.07 -31.67
CA LYS A 420 32.81 21.82 -32.93
C LYS A 420 31.96 23.09 -32.73
N ASP A 421 31.18 23.18 -31.67
CA ASP A 421 30.38 24.35 -31.29
C ASP A 421 31.22 25.29 -30.40
N LYS A 422 32.10 26.08 -31.04
CA LYS A 422 33.03 26.97 -30.34
C LYS A 422 32.35 27.99 -29.44
N ALA A 423 31.10 28.36 -29.74
CA ALA A 423 30.35 29.34 -28.97
C ALA A 423 29.78 28.74 -27.67
N LEU A 424 29.25 27.52 -27.73
CA LEU A 424 28.85 26.77 -26.54
C LEU A 424 30.07 26.46 -25.66
N VAL A 425 31.17 25.99 -26.25
CA VAL A 425 32.39 25.64 -25.52
C VAL A 425 32.94 26.84 -24.75
N LYS A 426 33.02 28.01 -25.37
CA LYS A 426 33.50 29.24 -24.72
C LYS A 426 32.64 29.64 -23.51
N ASP A 427 31.31 29.57 -23.62
CA ASP A 427 30.42 29.90 -22.51
C ASP A 427 30.52 28.87 -21.38
N MET A 428 30.71 27.60 -21.71
CA MET A 428 30.92 26.52 -20.76
C MET A 428 32.25 26.62 -20.00
N GLU A 429 33.33 27.02 -20.68
CA GLU A 429 34.61 27.30 -20.04
C GLU A 429 34.52 28.49 -19.07
N LYS A 430 33.80 29.56 -19.46
CA LYS A 430 33.51 30.69 -18.56
C LYS A 430 32.69 30.25 -17.34
N ALA A 431 31.69 29.41 -17.53
CA ALA A 431 30.87 28.86 -16.45
C ALA A 431 31.69 28.05 -15.44
N ILE A 432 32.67 27.26 -15.90
CA ILE A 432 33.58 26.51 -15.01
C ILE A 432 34.38 27.46 -14.12
N THR A 433 34.90 28.56 -14.66
CA THR A 433 35.67 29.54 -13.88
C THR A 433 34.82 30.13 -12.75
N ILE A 434 33.62 30.63 -13.09
CA ILE A 434 32.69 31.23 -12.12
C ILE A 434 32.25 30.20 -11.06
N LEU A 435 32.04 28.95 -11.47
CA LEU A 435 31.63 27.89 -10.57
C LEU A 435 32.73 27.51 -9.57
N ASN A 436 33.99 27.40 -10.01
CA ASN A 436 35.11 27.09 -9.10
C ASN A 436 35.29 28.20 -8.05
N GLU A 437 35.06 29.46 -8.42
CA GLU A 437 35.10 30.58 -7.49
C GLU A 437 33.89 30.63 -6.53
N SER A 438 32.84 29.86 -6.83
CA SER A 438 31.58 29.81 -6.08
C SER A 438 31.53 28.71 -5.02
N GLU A 439 32.53 27.83 -4.96
CA GLU A 439 32.63 26.76 -3.95
C GLU A 439 32.67 27.36 -2.53
N GLY A 440 31.86 26.79 -1.61
CA GLY A 440 31.80 27.25 -0.22
C GLY A 440 31.11 28.60 -0.01
N ARG A 441 30.50 29.18 -1.06
CA ARG A 441 29.68 30.39 -0.97
C ARG A 441 28.20 30.06 -0.81
N THR A 442 27.44 30.97 -0.19
CA THR A 442 25.98 30.87 -0.10
C THR A 442 25.31 31.25 -1.42
N LEU A 443 24.03 30.90 -1.57
CA LEU A 443 23.23 31.26 -2.75
C LEU A 443 23.36 32.75 -3.09
N ASP A 444 23.17 33.65 -2.13
CA ASP A 444 23.20 35.10 -2.39
C ASP A 444 24.59 35.61 -2.80
N GLN A 445 25.66 35.02 -2.25
CA GLN A 445 27.05 35.34 -2.62
C GLN A 445 27.38 34.87 -4.04
N ILE A 446 26.86 33.70 -4.44
CA ILE A 446 27.00 33.17 -5.80
C ILE A 446 26.24 34.07 -6.79
N LEU A 447 25.01 34.44 -6.46
CA LEU A 447 24.19 35.34 -7.29
C LEU A 447 24.84 36.71 -7.48
N GLN A 448 25.44 37.28 -6.44
CA GLN A 448 26.19 38.54 -6.55
C GLN A 448 27.45 38.40 -7.40
N HIS A 449 28.14 37.26 -7.32
CA HIS A 449 29.33 36.99 -8.11
C HIS A 449 28.99 36.81 -9.61
N VAL A 450 27.95 36.04 -9.93
CA VAL A 450 27.47 35.85 -11.32
C VAL A 450 27.04 37.18 -11.95
N ARG A 451 26.40 38.07 -11.19
CA ARG A 451 25.98 39.40 -11.70
C ARG A 451 27.15 40.34 -12.01
N ARG A 452 28.34 40.10 -11.44
CA ARG A 452 29.54 40.93 -11.63
C ARG A 452 30.48 40.39 -12.73
N SER A 453 30.33 39.13 -13.10
CA SER A 453 31.17 38.38 -14.05
C SER A 453 30.57 38.31 -15.45
#